data_AF-A0A0Q6MUS4-F1
#
_entry.id   AF-A0A0Q6MUS4-F1
#
_cell.length_a   1.000
_cell.length_b   1.000
_cell.length_c   1.000
_cell.angle_alpha   90.00
_cell.angle_beta   90.00
_cell.angle_gamma   90.00
#
_symmetry.space_group_name_H-M   'P 1'
#
loop_
_entity.id
_entity.type
_entity.pdbx_description
1 polymer ?
#
loop_
_entity_poly.entity_id
_entity_poly.type
_entity_poly.pdbx_seq_one_letter_code
_entity_poly.pdbx_strand_id
1 'polypeptide(L)'
;MPAEGLGADTEAILLLCGRFGGEARAPFEPLSTPEYAALARWLHQHGLRPADLLAVAGGSALDGVHENELERQRIDFLLARGTAMALSLERWSRAGLWVLSRADAAYPAALKRRLKHDAPPLLYGAGRQALLDVGGRAVSVLAGDLLKASVGRLNRSSLQQGRLALVSPFAPEVGVHADNASVRDRCIDALADPS
;
A
#
# COMPACT_ATOMS: atom_id res chain seq x y z
N MET A 1 6.89 19.04 1.02
CA MET A 1 7.28 18.76 -0.37
C MET A 1 6.07 18.09 -1.02
N PRO A 2 5.36 18.73 -1.96
CA PRO A 2 4.29 18.08 -2.69
C PRO A 2 4.88 17.18 -3.79
N ALA A 3 4.29 15.98 -3.91
CA ALA A 3 4.38 14.97 -4.97
C ALA A 3 5.58 14.98 -5.94
N GLU A 4 6.63 14.25 -5.58
CA GLU A 4 7.31 13.40 -6.57
C GLU A 4 6.23 12.46 -7.15
N GLY A 5 6.19 12.32 -8.48
CA GLY A 5 5.23 11.43 -9.14
C GLY A 5 5.35 10.01 -8.58
N LEU A 6 4.22 9.29 -8.51
CA LEU A 6 4.20 7.89 -8.08
C LEU A 6 5.10 7.09 -9.04
N GLY A 7 6.04 6.30 -8.53
CA GLY A 7 6.83 5.42 -9.37
C GLY A 7 5.95 4.39 -10.08
N ALA A 8 6.30 3.98 -11.31
CA ALA A 8 5.48 3.09 -12.12
C ALA A 8 5.19 1.72 -11.44
N ASP A 9 6.15 1.18 -10.66
CA ASP A 9 5.89 -0.02 -9.87
C ASP A 9 4.85 0.24 -8.77
N THR A 10 4.96 1.37 -8.08
CA THR A 10 4.01 1.77 -7.03
C THR A 10 2.63 2.01 -7.61
N GLU A 11 2.53 2.56 -8.82
CA GLU A 11 1.28 2.69 -9.56
C GLU A 11 0.64 1.33 -9.84
N ALA A 12 1.40 0.38 -10.40
CA ALA A 12 0.91 -0.98 -10.65
C ALA A 12 0.45 -1.68 -9.36
N ILE A 13 1.24 -1.59 -8.30
CA ILE A 13 0.91 -2.21 -7.02
C ILE A 13 -0.32 -1.55 -6.40
N LEU A 14 -0.46 -0.24 -6.53
CA LEU A 14 -1.62 0.50 -6.05
C LEU A 14 -2.88 0.11 -6.84
N LEU A 15 -2.79 -0.06 -8.15
CA LEU A 15 -3.90 -0.58 -8.97
C LEU A 15 -4.28 -2.02 -8.63
N LEU A 16 -3.33 -2.87 -8.26
CA LEU A 16 -3.59 -4.27 -7.92
C LEU A 16 -4.13 -4.45 -6.50
N CYS A 17 -3.59 -3.74 -5.52
CA CYS A 17 -3.87 -3.96 -4.10
C CYS A 17 -4.66 -2.82 -3.44
N GLY A 18 -4.71 -1.66 -4.06
CA GLY A 18 -5.37 -0.47 -3.53
C GLY A 18 -6.89 -0.56 -3.57
N ARG A 19 -7.51 0.07 -2.57
CA ARG A 19 -8.94 0.34 -2.52
C ARG A 19 -9.16 1.83 -2.75
N PHE A 20 -10.04 2.16 -3.69
CA PHE A 20 -10.37 3.51 -4.16
C PHE A 20 -11.83 3.87 -3.89
N GLY A 21 -12.63 2.94 -3.37
CA GLY A 21 -14.04 3.10 -3.05
C GLY A 21 -14.95 2.46 -4.11
N GLY A 22 -16.06 1.89 -3.65
CA GLY A 22 -17.07 1.24 -4.51
C GLY A 22 -16.80 -0.25 -4.79
N GLU A 23 -15.77 -0.85 -4.20
CA GLU A 23 -15.39 -2.25 -4.42
C GLU A 23 -16.48 -3.26 -4.03
N ALA A 24 -17.37 -2.91 -3.09
CA ALA A 24 -18.47 -3.76 -2.66
C ALA A 24 -19.45 -4.12 -3.80
N ARG A 25 -19.39 -3.42 -4.94
CA ARG A 25 -20.19 -3.69 -6.15
C ARG A 25 -19.33 -4.04 -7.36
N ALA A 26 -18.01 -4.12 -7.19
CA ALA A 26 -17.10 -4.45 -8.27
C ALA A 26 -17.10 -5.97 -8.54
N PRO A 27 -16.87 -6.40 -9.79
CA PRO A 27 -16.79 -7.81 -10.14
C PRO A 27 -15.58 -8.52 -9.48
N PHE A 28 -14.52 -7.76 -9.17
CA PHE A 28 -13.31 -8.32 -8.57
C PHE A 28 -12.80 -7.44 -7.43
N GLU A 29 -12.38 -8.08 -6.33
CA GLU A 29 -11.72 -7.42 -5.22
C GLU A 29 -10.23 -7.20 -5.50
N PRO A 30 -9.59 -6.17 -4.93
CA PRO A 30 -8.14 -6.00 -4.98
C PRO A 30 -7.39 -7.21 -4.42
N LEU A 31 -6.14 -7.40 -4.84
CA LEU A 31 -5.30 -8.50 -4.36
C LEU A 31 -4.97 -8.30 -2.89
N SER A 32 -5.18 -9.35 -2.10
CA SER A 32 -4.69 -9.47 -0.74
C SER A 32 -3.16 -9.58 -0.71
N THR A 33 -2.57 -9.40 0.48
CA THR A 33 -1.11 -9.56 0.68
C THR A 33 -0.56 -10.89 0.16
N PRO A 34 -1.12 -12.06 0.50
CA PRO A 34 -0.60 -13.34 0.00
C PRO A 34 -0.77 -13.50 -1.53
N GLU A 35 -1.88 -13.06 -2.10
CA GLU A 35 -2.12 -13.08 -3.55
C GLU A 35 -1.09 -12.22 -4.29
N TYR A 36 -0.86 -10.99 -3.82
CA TYR A 36 0.16 -10.13 -4.42
C TYR A 36 1.57 -10.69 -4.21
N ALA A 37 1.87 -11.31 -3.06
CA ALA A 37 3.17 -11.95 -2.83
C ALA A 37 3.40 -13.13 -3.79
N ALA A 38 2.35 -13.88 -4.15
CA ALA A 38 2.43 -14.91 -5.19
C ALA A 38 2.69 -14.30 -6.56
N LEU A 39 1.93 -13.27 -6.96
CA LEU A 39 2.14 -12.54 -8.21
C LEU A 39 3.55 -11.94 -8.32
N ALA A 40 4.03 -11.29 -7.25
CA ALA A 40 5.35 -10.67 -7.22
C ALA A 40 6.49 -11.71 -7.36
N ARG A 41 6.33 -12.90 -6.76
CA ARG A 41 7.28 -14.01 -6.97
C ARG A 41 7.27 -14.48 -8.41
N TRP A 42 6.09 -14.66 -9.00
CA TRP A 42 5.94 -15.09 -10.38
C TRP A 42 6.56 -14.08 -11.36
N LEU A 43 6.31 -12.78 -11.17
CA LEU A 43 6.92 -11.70 -11.96
C LEU A 43 8.45 -11.78 -11.86
N HIS A 44 8.98 -11.89 -10.65
CA HIS A 44 10.43 -11.96 -10.43
C HIS A 44 11.08 -13.18 -11.10
N GLN A 45 10.43 -14.36 -11.05
CA GLN A 45 10.91 -15.58 -11.71
C GLN A 45 11.00 -15.44 -13.23
N HIS A 46 10.17 -14.58 -13.82
CA HIS A 46 10.15 -14.28 -15.26
C HIS A 46 10.94 -13.03 -15.62
N GLY A 47 11.69 -12.44 -14.67
CA GLY A 47 12.47 -11.22 -14.89
C GLY A 47 11.61 -9.95 -15.07
N LEU A 48 10.35 -10.00 -14.68
CA LEU A 48 9.39 -8.92 -14.78
C LEU A 48 9.27 -8.13 -13.48
N ARG A 49 8.84 -6.87 -13.60
CA ARG A 49 8.51 -5.94 -12.53
C ARG A 49 7.02 -5.61 -12.58
N PRO A 50 6.43 -5.12 -11.46
CA PRO A 50 5.05 -4.66 -11.46
C PRO A 50 4.72 -3.62 -12.55
N ALA A 51 5.62 -2.67 -12.81
CA ALA A 51 5.44 -1.65 -13.85
C ALA A 51 5.27 -2.23 -15.26
N ASP A 52 5.85 -3.41 -15.54
CA ASP A 52 5.74 -4.05 -16.85
C ASP A 52 4.29 -4.47 -17.15
N LEU A 53 3.43 -4.56 -16.13
CA LEU A 53 2.01 -4.82 -16.28
C LEU A 53 1.21 -3.61 -16.78
N LEU A 54 1.73 -2.38 -16.64
CA LEU A 54 1.02 -1.15 -17.05
C LEU A 54 1.14 -0.85 -18.54
N ALA A 55 2.13 -1.43 -19.22
CA ALA A 55 2.25 -1.28 -20.66
C ALA A 55 1.02 -1.91 -21.34
N VAL A 56 0.52 -1.26 -22.41
CA VAL A 56 -0.64 -1.65 -23.23
C VAL A 56 -0.56 -3.11 -23.75
N ALA A 57 0.57 -3.78 -23.58
CA ALA A 57 0.90 -5.14 -23.99
C ALA A 57 1.20 -6.12 -22.83
N GLY A 58 0.67 -5.93 -21.62
CA GLY A 58 0.58 -7.00 -20.61
C GLY A 58 -0.16 -8.26 -21.11
N GLY A 59 -0.81 -8.14 -22.27
CA GLY A 59 -1.40 -9.21 -23.10
C GLY A 59 -0.52 -10.45 -23.31
N SER A 60 0.80 -10.31 -23.51
CA SER A 60 1.69 -11.48 -23.63
C SER A 60 2.43 -11.82 -22.34
N ALA A 61 2.62 -10.83 -21.46
CA ALA A 61 3.30 -11.05 -20.19
C ALA A 61 2.48 -11.98 -19.29
N LEU A 62 1.15 -11.88 -19.26
CA LEU A 62 0.31 -12.67 -18.34
C LEU A 62 -0.09 -14.06 -18.88
N ASP A 63 0.40 -14.48 -20.05
CA ASP A 63 0.03 -15.78 -20.65
C ASP A 63 0.43 -16.97 -19.76
N GLY A 64 1.41 -16.80 -18.87
CA GLY A 64 1.85 -17.79 -17.88
C GLY A 64 1.26 -17.64 -16.46
N VAL A 65 0.38 -16.66 -16.21
CA VAL A 65 -0.13 -16.38 -14.84
C VAL A 65 -1.18 -17.40 -14.38
N HIS A 66 -1.68 -18.23 -15.31
CA HIS A 66 -2.69 -19.28 -15.05
C HIS A 66 -2.28 -20.29 -13.96
N GLU A 67 -1.01 -20.39 -13.61
CA GLU A 67 -0.53 -21.30 -12.55
C GLU A 67 -0.82 -20.81 -11.11
N ASN A 68 -1.29 -19.57 -10.88
CA ASN A 68 -1.34 -18.96 -9.54
C ASN A 68 -2.74 -18.68 -8.95
N GLU A 69 -3.83 -19.33 -9.40
CA GLU A 69 -5.23 -19.02 -8.98
C GLU A 69 -5.67 -17.56 -9.27
N LEU A 70 -4.79 -16.74 -9.86
CA LEU A 70 -5.04 -15.35 -10.22
C LEU A 70 -5.64 -15.31 -11.63
N GLU A 71 -6.95 -15.08 -11.68
CA GLU A 71 -7.67 -14.93 -12.93
C GLU A 71 -7.13 -13.70 -13.71
N ARG A 72 -6.68 -13.91 -14.95
CA ARG A 72 -6.20 -12.83 -15.83
C ARG A 72 -7.19 -11.67 -15.92
N GLN A 73 -8.48 -11.99 -15.97
CA GLN A 73 -9.58 -11.03 -15.99
C GLN A 73 -9.60 -10.11 -14.76
N ARG A 74 -9.28 -10.65 -13.57
CA ARG A 74 -9.16 -9.87 -12.35
C ARG A 74 -7.99 -8.90 -12.42
N ILE A 75 -6.82 -9.35 -12.89
CA ILE A 75 -5.65 -8.49 -13.06
C ILE A 75 -5.94 -7.36 -14.04
N ASP A 76 -6.47 -7.69 -15.22
CA ASP A 76 -6.81 -6.71 -16.26
C ASP A 76 -7.84 -5.69 -15.74
N PHE A 77 -8.87 -6.16 -15.03
CA PHE A 77 -9.86 -5.29 -14.39
C PHE A 77 -9.21 -4.34 -13.38
N LEU A 78 -8.35 -4.86 -12.50
CA LEU A 78 -7.73 -4.08 -11.43
C LEU A 78 -6.78 -3.00 -12.00
N LEU A 79 -6.01 -3.33 -13.03
CA LEU A 79 -5.11 -2.40 -13.73
C LEU A 79 -5.88 -1.31 -14.49
N ALA A 80 -7.09 -1.57 -14.96
CA ALA A 80 -7.94 -0.59 -15.65
C ALA A 80 -8.51 0.50 -14.73
N ARG A 81 -8.30 0.43 -13.40
CA ARG A 81 -8.90 1.36 -12.41
C ARG A 81 -8.16 2.70 -12.27
N GLY A 82 -7.38 3.11 -13.27
CA GLY A 82 -6.54 4.32 -13.26
C GLY A 82 -7.27 5.60 -12.84
N THR A 83 -8.48 5.84 -13.35
CA THR A 83 -9.27 7.03 -12.98
C THR A 83 -9.66 7.04 -11.51
N ALA A 84 -10.11 5.90 -10.96
CA ALA A 84 -10.51 5.80 -9.56
C ALA A 84 -9.29 5.98 -8.62
N MET A 85 -8.15 5.43 -9.02
CA MET A 85 -6.88 5.64 -8.33
C MET A 85 -6.47 7.11 -8.32
N ALA A 86 -6.49 7.79 -9.47
CA ALA A 86 -6.10 9.20 -9.58
C ALA A 86 -6.93 10.11 -8.67
N LEU A 87 -8.25 9.93 -8.67
CA LEU A 87 -9.16 10.67 -7.77
C LEU A 87 -8.89 10.39 -6.29
N SER A 88 -8.50 9.16 -5.96
CA SER A 88 -8.17 8.78 -4.58
C SER A 88 -6.84 9.37 -4.14
N LEU A 89 -5.80 9.32 -4.98
CA LEU A 89 -4.51 9.97 -4.74
C LEU A 89 -4.67 11.48 -4.54
N GLU A 90 -5.49 12.15 -5.34
CA GLU A 90 -5.78 13.58 -5.19
C GLU A 90 -6.43 13.88 -3.83
N ARG A 91 -7.43 13.08 -3.44
CA ARG A 91 -8.11 13.20 -2.14
C ARG A 91 -7.16 12.96 -0.97
N TRP A 92 -6.34 11.91 -1.04
CA TRP A 92 -5.36 11.57 -0.02
C TRP A 92 -4.30 12.66 0.12
N SER A 93 -3.75 13.13 -1.01
CA SER A 93 -2.77 14.21 -1.05
C SER A 93 -3.31 15.50 -0.42
N ARG A 94 -4.55 15.89 -0.73
CA ARG A 94 -5.22 17.04 -0.09
C ARG A 94 -5.36 16.91 1.42
N ALA A 95 -5.49 15.68 1.93
CA ALA A 95 -5.53 15.39 3.36
C ALA A 95 -4.13 15.28 4.00
N GLY A 96 -3.05 15.49 3.24
CA GLY A 96 -1.67 15.34 3.72
C GLY A 96 -1.23 13.88 3.88
N LEU A 97 -1.92 12.96 3.21
CA LEU A 97 -1.59 11.54 3.19
C LEU A 97 -0.64 11.23 2.04
N TRP A 98 0.18 10.22 2.25
CA TRP A 98 1.05 9.62 1.26
C TRP A 98 0.85 8.11 1.23
N VAL A 99 1.26 7.48 0.13
CA VAL A 99 1.27 6.03 -0.06
C VAL A 99 2.66 5.60 -0.51
N LEU A 100 3.13 4.48 0.03
CA LEU A 100 4.36 3.82 -0.36
C LEU A 100 4.04 2.37 -0.72
N SER A 101 4.62 1.86 -1.80
CA SER A 101 4.63 0.43 -2.08
C SER A 101 5.91 -0.21 -1.57
N ARG A 102 5.90 -1.54 -1.49
CA ARG A 102 7.12 -2.32 -1.22
C ARG A 102 8.25 -2.08 -2.23
N ALA A 103 7.95 -1.59 -3.44
CA ALA A 103 8.97 -1.26 -4.44
C ALA A 103 9.72 0.05 -4.12
N ASP A 104 9.15 0.91 -3.27
CA ASP A 104 9.76 2.19 -2.93
C ASP A 104 10.95 2.02 -1.96
N ALA A 105 11.95 2.89 -2.14
CA ALA A 105 13.11 2.97 -1.25
C ALA A 105 12.73 3.44 0.17
N ALA A 106 11.74 4.33 0.28
CA ALA A 106 11.23 4.85 1.55
C ALA A 106 10.32 3.87 2.31
N TYR A 107 9.99 2.72 1.72
CA TYR A 107 9.21 1.70 2.42
C TYR A 107 10.07 1.06 3.53
N PRO A 108 9.58 0.96 4.79
CA PRO A 108 10.39 0.57 5.92
C PRO A 108 11.12 -0.78 5.72
N ALA A 109 12.45 -0.75 5.78
CA ALA A 109 13.28 -1.95 5.59
C ALA A 109 12.97 -3.03 6.64
N ALA A 110 12.61 -2.63 7.87
CA ALA A 110 12.24 -3.53 8.95
C ALA A 110 11.01 -4.39 8.60
N LEU A 111 9.99 -3.82 7.95
CA LEU A 111 8.81 -4.56 7.48
C LEU A 111 9.19 -5.59 6.41
N LYS A 112 10.00 -5.18 5.40
CA LYS A 112 10.45 -6.08 4.34
C LYS A 112 11.24 -7.27 4.91
N ARG A 113 12.16 -7.00 5.84
CA ARG A 113 13.06 -8.00 6.42
C ARG A 113 12.33 -8.99 7.33
N ARG A 114 11.40 -8.51 8.17
CA ARG A 114 10.77 -9.33 9.22
C ARG A 114 9.51 -10.04 8.75
N LEU A 115 8.65 -9.34 7.99
CA LEU A 115 7.40 -9.93 7.50
C LEU A 115 7.59 -10.69 6.18
N LYS A 116 8.67 -10.42 5.43
CA LYS A 116 8.98 -11.11 4.16
C LYS A 116 7.77 -11.12 3.22
N HIS A 117 7.12 -12.26 2.98
CA HIS A 117 5.95 -12.36 2.09
C HIS A 117 4.66 -11.85 2.73
N ASP A 118 4.60 -11.77 4.08
CA ASP A 118 3.50 -11.18 4.83
C ASP A 118 3.57 -9.65 4.91
N ALA A 119 4.63 -9.04 4.37
CA ALA A 119 4.77 -7.59 4.36
C ALA A 119 3.67 -6.99 3.47
N PRO A 120 2.89 -6.01 3.97
CA PRO A 120 1.79 -5.43 3.21
C PRO A 120 2.32 -4.76 1.93
N PRO A 121 1.67 -4.95 0.77
CA PRO A 121 2.16 -4.41 -0.50
C PRO A 121 2.16 -2.87 -0.53
N LEU A 122 1.23 -2.27 0.22
CA LEU A 122 1.03 -0.83 0.33
C LEU A 122 1.07 -0.42 1.80
N LEU A 123 1.68 0.74 2.05
CA LEU A 123 1.69 1.42 3.33
C LEU A 123 1.21 2.85 3.11
N TYR A 124 0.12 3.21 3.76
CA TYR A 124 -0.41 4.56 3.77
C TYR A 124 0.07 5.28 5.01
N GLY A 125 0.27 6.59 4.94
CA GLY A 125 0.63 7.34 6.12
C GLY A 125 0.38 8.84 6.04
N ALA A 126 0.53 9.47 7.19
CA ALA A 126 0.41 10.90 7.41
C ALA A 126 1.59 11.41 8.24
N GLY A 127 2.11 12.60 7.92
CA GLY A 127 3.26 13.18 8.61
C GLY A 127 4.59 12.89 7.90
N ARG A 128 5.72 13.02 8.60
CA ARG A 128 7.05 12.94 7.99
C ARG A 128 7.48 11.49 7.74
N GLN A 129 7.63 11.10 6.46
CA GLN A 129 8.12 9.77 6.05
C GLN A 129 9.49 9.42 6.64
N ALA A 130 10.38 10.40 6.83
CA ALA A 130 11.69 10.18 7.44
C ALA A 130 11.65 9.63 8.89
N LEU A 131 10.47 9.63 9.53
CA LEU A 131 10.27 9.03 10.84
C LEU A 131 10.14 7.50 10.78
N LEU A 132 9.98 6.91 9.59
CA LEU A 132 9.79 5.48 9.41
C LEU A 132 11.07 4.65 9.60
N ASP A 133 12.24 5.22 9.26
CA ASP A 133 13.52 4.51 9.29
C ASP A 133 14.33 4.75 10.56
N VAL A 134 13.90 5.68 11.42
CA VAL A 134 14.62 6.02 12.66
C VAL A 134 13.92 5.35 13.84
N GLY A 135 14.41 4.17 14.21
CA GLY A 135 13.98 3.48 15.43
C GLY A 135 14.06 4.43 16.63
N GLY A 136 12.90 4.74 17.23
CA GLY A 136 12.81 5.63 18.39
C GLY A 136 11.99 6.92 18.22
N ARG A 137 11.24 7.12 17.14
CA ARG A 137 10.24 8.20 17.03
C ARG A 137 8.82 7.62 16.88
N ALA A 138 7.82 8.34 17.37
CA ALA A 138 6.44 7.86 17.48
C ALA A 138 5.85 7.57 16.08
N VAL A 139 5.88 6.31 15.68
CA VAL A 139 5.10 5.76 14.56
C VAL A 139 3.91 5.04 15.18
N SER A 140 2.70 5.51 14.90
CA SER A 140 1.48 4.80 15.30
C SER A 140 0.91 4.06 14.10
N VAL A 141 0.83 2.73 14.21
CA VAL A 141 0.21 1.89 13.20
C VAL A 141 -1.29 1.78 13.52
N LEU A 142 -2.13 2.23 12.60
CA LEU A 142 -3.59 2.19 12.74
C LEU A 142 -4.17 0.97 12.02
N ALA A 143 -5.17 0.35 12.66
CA ALA A 143 -5.96 -0.74 12.07
C ALA A 143 -7.07 -0.23 11.11
N GLY A 144 -7.11 1.06 10.79
CA GLY A 144 -8.12 1.69 9.94
C GLY A 144 -8.24 3.19 10.23
N ASP A 145 -9.18 3.85 9.56
CA ASP A 145 -9.58 5.26 9.75
C ASP A 145 -8.41 6.26 9.65
N LEU A 146 -7.37 5.95 8.87
CA LEU A 146 -6.19 6.80 8.74
C LEU A 146 -6.55 8.21 8.25
N LEU A 147 -7.49 8.32 7.31
CA LEU A 147 -7.98 9.61 6.83
C LEU A 147 -8.57 10.43 7.99
N LYS A 148 -9.46 9.83 8.79
CA LYS A 148 -10.09 10.47 9.95
C LYS A 148 -9.07 10.82 11.03
N ALA A 149 -8.12 9.95 11.29
CA ALA A 149 -7.08 10.14 12.30
C ALA A 149 -6.08 11.23 11.92
N SER A 150 -5.76 11.38 10.62
CA SER A 150 -4.83 12.39 10.10
C SER A 150 -5.37 13.82 10.22
N VAL A 151 -6.66 14.01 9.99
CA VAL A 151 -7.31 15.34 10.04
C VAL A 151 -7.81 15.73 11.44
N GLY A 152 -7.82 14.76 12.37
CA GLY A 152 -8.30 14.92 13.74
C GLY A 152 -7.46 15.88 14.58
N ARG A 153 -8.13 16.68 15.43
CA ARG A 153 -7.50 17.73 16.26
C ARG A 153 -6.40 17.20 17.18
N LEU A 154 -6.54 15.97 17.67
CA LEU A 154 -5.58 15.33 18.58
C LEU A 154 -4.21 15.10 17.93
N ASN A 155 -4.19 14.69 16.65
CA ASN A 155 -2.95 14.33 15.96
C ASN A 155 -2.39 15.47 15.11
N ARG A 156 -3.24 16.42 14.68
CA ARG A 156 -2.87 17.49 13.74
C ARG A 156 -1.63 18.28 14.17
N SER A 157 -1.56 18.69 15.44
CA SER A 157 -0.43 19.48 15.95
C SER A 157 0.89 18.71 15.87
N SER A 158 0.89 17.46 16.33
CA SER A 158 2.07 16.59 16.32
C SER A 158 2.51 16.19 14.91
N LEU A 159 1.56 16.00 13.99
CA LEU A 159 1.82 15.76 12.56
C LEU A 159 2.48 16.99 11.91
N GLN A 160 1.92 18.18 12.13
CA GLN A 160 2.44 19.44 11.58
C GLN A 160 3.83 19.79 12.11
N GLN A 161 4.09 19.49 13.39
CA GLN A 161 5.39 19.70 14.02
C GLN A 161 6.42 18.62 13.65
N GLY A 162 6.03 17.60 12.88
CA GLY A 162 6.91 16.52 12.47
C GLY A 162 7.37 15.63 13.62
N ARG A 163 6.56 15.52 14.67
CA ARG A 163 6.83 14.73 15.88
C ARG A 163 6.14 13.37 15.88
N LEU A 164 5.23 13.14 14.94
CA LEU A 164 4.42 11.92 14.79
C LEU A 164 4.33 11.55 13.30
N ALA A 165 4.39 10.26 13.01
CA ALA A 165 3.89 9.69 11.77
C ALA A 165 2.79 8.67 12.09
N LEU A 166 1.66 8.77 11.39
CA LEU A 166 0.63 7.74 11.42
C LEU A 166 0.80 6.88 10.18
N VAL A 167 0.75 5.56 10.34
CA VAL A 167 0.79 4.63 9.20
C VAL A 167 -0.30 3.58 9.30
N SER A 168 -0.74 3.05 8.17
CA SER A 168 -1.67 1.93 8.12
C SER A 168 -1.40 1.08 6.87
N PRO A 169 -1.44 -0.26 6.98
CA PRO A 169 -1.41 -1.14 5.80
C PRO A 169 -2.77 -1.18 5.08
N PHE A 170 -3.78 -0.50 5.60
CA PHE A 170 -5.14 -0.46 5.05
C PHE A 170 -5.40 0.87 4.36
N ALA A 171 -6.26 0.85 3.34
CA ALA A 171 -6.61 2.06 2.59
C ALA A 171 -7.16 3.14 3.55
N PRO A 172 -6.93 4.44 3.29
CA PRO A 172 -7.19 5.48 4.28
C PRO A 172 -8.64 5.60 4.77
N GLU A 173 -9.60 5.19 3.93
CA GLU A 173 -11.03 5.18 4.20
C GLU A 173 -11.55 3.88 4.84
N VAL A 174 -10.72 2.84 4.95
CA VAL A 174 -11.13 1.57 5.57
C VAL A 174 -11.28 1.76 7.07
N GLY A 175 -12.46 1.46 7.61
CA GLY A 175 -12.73 1.53 9.04
C GLY A 175 -11.97 0.45 9.84
N VAL A 176 -12.00 0.58 11.17
CA VAL A 176 -11.43 -0.45 12.05
C VAL A 176 -12.34 -1.68 12.09
N HIS A 177 -11.81 -2.82 11.62
CA HIS A 177 -12.47 -4.13 11.69
C HIS A 177 -11.65 -5.10 12.55
N ALA A 178 -12.30 -6.13 13.13
CA ALA A 178 -11.65 -7.09 14.03
C ALA A 178 -10.44 -7.78 13.37
N ASP A 179 -10.55 -8.10 12.08
CA ASP A 179 -9.51 -8.78 11.30
C ASP A 179 -8.27 -7.90 11.04
N ASN A 180 -8.41 -6.57 11.16
CA ASN A 180 -7.32 -5.63 10.91
C ASN A 180 -6.29 -5.59 12.06
N ALA A 181 -6.69 -5.98 13.27
CA ALA A 181 -5.86 -5.88 14.46
C ALA A 181 -4.60 -6.75 14.37
N SER A 182 -4.72 -7.99 13.89
CA SER A 182 -3.59 -8.91 13.76
C SER A 182 -2.52 -8.40 12.79
N VAL A 183 -2.92 -7.82 11.64
CA VAL A 183 -1.98 -7.24 10.67
C VAL A 183 -1.31 -6.00 11.24
N ARG A 184 -2.07 -5.14 11.94
CA ARG A 184 -1.52 -3.97 12.65
C ARG A 184 -0.46 -4.40 13.66
N ASP A 185 -0.76 -5.38 14.51
CA ASP A 185 0.13 -5.82 15.58
C ASP A 185 1.43 -6.39 15.03
N ARG A 186 1.36 -7.20 13.97
CA ARG A 186 2.57 -7.65 13.25
C ARG A 186 3.41 -6.49 12.68
N CYS A 187 2.77 -5.43 12.19
CA CYS A 187 3.48 -4.24 11.71
C CYS A 187 4.10 -3.44 12.86
N ILE A 188 3.41 -3.32 13.99
CA ILE A 188 3.94 -2.68 15.22
C ILE A 188 5.16 -3.46 15.67
N ASP A 189 5.05 -4.76 15.85
CA ASP A 189 6.15 -5.62 16.28
C ASP A 189 7.34 -5.46 15.34
N ALA A 190 7.09 -5.51 14.02
CA ALA A 190 8.10 -5.35 12.99
C ALA A 190 8.85 -4.00 13.05
N LEU A 191 8.15 -2.92 13.39
CA LEU A 191 8.70 -1.55 13.45
C LEU A 191 9.29 -1.18 14.83
N ALA A 192 8.84 -1.84 15.91
CA ALA A 192 9.19 -1.49 17.28
C ALA A 192 10.58 -2.00 17.71
N ASP A 193 11.09 -3.03 17.06
CA ASP A 193 12.33 -3.69 17.50
C ASP A 193 13.56 -3.07 16.80
N PRO A 194 14.43 -2.37 17.53
CA PRO A 194 15.67 -1.86 17.00
C PRO A 194 16.64 -3.05 16.81
N SER A 195 16.82 -3.48 15.56
CA SER A 195 17.93 -4.39 15.23
C SER A 195 19.25 -3.66 15.19
#